data_AF-A0A537Y4Z6-F1
#
_entry.id   AF-A0A537Y4Z6-F1
#
_cell.length_a   1.000
_cell.length_b   1.000
_cell.length_c   1.000
_cell.angle_alpha   90.00
_cell.angle_beta   90.00
_cell.angle_gamma   90.00
#
_symmetry.space_group_name_H-M   'P 1'
#
loop_
_entity.id
_entity.type
_entity.pdbx_description
1 polymer ?
#
loop_
_entity_poly.entity_id
_entity_poly.type
_entity_poly.pdbx_seq_one_letter_code
_entity_poly.pdbx_strand_id
1 'polypeptide(L)'
;MKPSVTRSYLDGLFANRDYEGLVWLSSMICGSSGFDLQHPSYGLSRSLFLFVESLFWFAQSSRSGVWTYFEATPATRQQNMLEALRELGPTGFDEQYGIGMGEWTNVEQAAGVDKWLWQNEHTNNAFLWQLAEQNRAAIDILVRR
;
A
#
# COMPACT_ATOMS: atom_id res chain seq x y z
N MET A 1 8.94 15.17 19.82
CA MET A 1 7.71 14.80 20.54
C MET A 1 6.74 14.23 19.50
N LYS A 2 6.54 12.91 19.45
CA LYS A 2 5.51 12.34 18.55
C LYS A 2 4.15 12.84 19.06
N PRO A 3 3.32 13.50 18.25
CA PRO A 3 1.95 13.76 18.65
C PRO A 3 1.30 12.41 18.93
N SER A 4 0.77 12.20 20.13
CA SER A 4 -0.01 11.00 20.41
C SER A 4 -1.27 11.06 19.53
N VAL A 5 -1.46 10.07 18.66
CA VAL A 5 -2.66 9.98 17.83
C VAL A 5 -3.85 9.79 18.75
N THR A 6 -4.77 10.76 18.75
CA THR A 6 -6.00 10.65 19.55
C THR A 6 -6.95 9.66 18.90
N ARG A 7 -7.72 8.93 19.70
CA ARG A 7 -8.76 8.01 19.20
C ARG A 7 -9.73 8.71 18.24
N SER A 8 -10.15 9.92 18.59
CA SER A 8 -11.05 10.74 17.78
C SER A 8 -10.46 11.10 16.42
N TYR A 9 -9.14 11.31 16.34
CA TYR A 9 -8.49 11.56 15.04
C TYR A 9 -8.53 10.31 14.16
N LEU A 10 -8.17 9.15 14.73
CA LEU A 10 -8.23 7.88 14.00
C LEU A 10 -9.66 7.56 13.55
N ASP A 11 -10.65 7.73 14.42
CA ASP A 11 -12.06 7.54 14.10
C ASP A 11 -12.52 8.48 12.97
N GLY A 12 -12.02 9.72 12.94
CA GLY A 12 -12.28 10.67 11.85
C GLY A 12 -11.73 10.22 10.50
N LEU A 13 -10.52 9.64 10.46
CA LEU A 13 -9.95 9.09 9.22
C LEU A 13 -10.82 7.96 8.65
N PHE A 14 -11.23 7.02 9.50
CA PHE A 14 -12.10 5.90 9.11
C PHE A 14 -13.52 6.34 8.75
N ALA A 15 -14.00 7.47 9.26
CA ALA A 15 -15.30 8.03 8.89
C ALA A 15 -15.28 8.71 7.51
N ASN A 16 -14.23 9.50 7.21
CA ASN A 16 -14.14 10.26 5.96
C ASN A 16 -13.85 9.37 4.75
N ARG A 17 -12.97 8.36 4.93
CA ARG A 17 -12.59 7.39 3.89
C ARG A 17 -12.06 8.01 2.60
N ASP A 18 -11.31 9.10 2.70
CA ASP A 18 -10.65 9.75 1.56
C ASP A 18 -9.22 9.22 1.33
N TYR A 19 -8.59 9.64 0.23
CA TYR A 19 -7.21 9.24 -0.06
C TYR A 19 -6.22 9.80 0.98
N GLU A 20 -6.46 11.00 1.50
CA GLU A 20 -5.60 11.60 2.52
C GLU A 20 -5.56 10.75 3.80
N GLY A 21 -6.70 10.19 4.21
CA GLY A 21 -6.79 9.25 5.33
C GLY A 21 -5.95 8.00 5.12
N LEU A 22 -5.90 7.44 3.91
CA LEU A 22 -5.03 6.30 3.58
C LEU A 22 -3.54 6.68 3.75
N VAL A 23 -3.16 7.87 3.27
CA VAL A 23 -1.80 8.41 3.42
C VAL A 23 -1.44 8.63 4.88
N TRP A 24 -2.34 9.18 5.69
CA TRP A 24 -2.13 9.36 7.13
C TRP A 24 -1.99 8.03 7.85
N LEU A 25 -2.86 7.05 7.58
CA LEU A 25 -2.78 5.71 8.17
C LEU A 25 -1.45 5.04 7.84
N SER A 26 -1.04 5.05 6.58
CA SER A 26 0.25 4.50 6.15
C SER A 26 1.41 5.20 6.84
N SER A 27 1.38 6.53 6.93
CA SER A 27 2.42 7.33 7.60
C SER A 27 2.55 6.97 9.08
N MET A 28 1.44 6.77 9.79
CA MET A 28 1.47 6.35 11.19
C MET A 28 2.01 4.93 11.37
N ILE A 29 1.63 3.99 10.49
CA ILE A 29 2.15 2.62 10.51
C ILE A 29 3.65 2.62 10.27
N CYS A 30 4.12 3.33 9.24
CA CYS A 30 5.55 3.50 8.95
C CYS A 30 6.32 4.16 10.08
N GLY A 31 5.67 5.06 10.83
CA GLY A 31 6.24 5.71 12.00
C GLY A 31 6.19 4.87 13.29
N SER A 32 5.52 3.72 13.31
CA SER A 32 5.36 2.89 14.51
C SER A 32 6.65 2.12 14.85
N SER A 33 6.77 1.65 16.10
CA SER A 33 7.93 0.86 16.54
C SER A 33 7.97 -0.56 15.95
N GLY A 34 6.86 -1.03 15.38
CA GLY A 34 6.77 -2.34 14.73
C GLY A 34 7.19 -2.34 13.26
N PHE A 35 7.49 -1.18 12.68
CA PHE A 35 7.89 -1.05 11.28
C PHE A 35 9.40 -1.22 11.11
N ASP A 36 9.79 -2.16 10.26
CA ASP A 36 11.18 -2.42 9.89
C ASP A 36 11.36 -2.39 8.37
N LEU A 37 11.91 -1.30 7.84
CA LEU A 37 12.16 -1.11 6.41
C LEU A 37 12.98 -2.24 5.77
N GLN A 38 13.87 -2.88 6.52
CA GLN A 38 14.74 -3.94 6.02
C GLN A 38 14.03 -5.30 5.96
N HIS A 39 12.95 -5.48 6.73
CA HIS A 39 12.15 -6.70 6.65
C HIS A 39 11.35 -6.72 5.33
N PRO A 40 11.30 -7.85 4.59
CA PRO A 40 10.56 -7.96 3.33
C PRO A 40 9.05 -7.68 3.40
N SER A 41 8.47 -7.63 4.60
CA SER A 41 7.06 -7.29 4.86
C SER A 41 6.89 -6.10 5.82
N TYR A 42 7.97 -5.35 6.06
CA TYR A 42 8.05 -4.32 7.09
C TYR A 42 7.89 -4.80 8.55
N GLY A 43 7.95 -6.11 8.80
CA GLY A 43 7.62 -6.69 10.11
C GLY A 43 6.11 -6.70 10.40
N LEU A 44 5.28 -6.34 9.41
CA LEU A 44 3.83 -6.25 9.55
C LEU A 44 3.15 -7.59 9.22
N SER A 45 1.88 -7.71 9.61
CA SER A 45 0.99 -8.76 9.11
C SER A 45 0.82 -8.62 7.59
N ARG A 46 0.48 -9.72 6.91
CA ARG A 46 0.35 -9.74 5.45
C ARG A 46 -0.63 -8.67 4.93
N SER A 47 -1.79 -8.50 5.56
CA SER A 47 -2.78 -7.50 5.15
C SER A 47 -2.32 -6.06 5.37
N LEU A 48 -1.59 -5.78 6.47
CA LEU A 48 -1.04 -4.45 6.74
C LEU A 48 0.16 -4.12 5.84
N PHE A 49 1.01 -5.12 5.57
CA PHE A 49 2.05 -5.01 4.56
C PHE A 49 1.44 -4.68 3.20
N LEU A 50 0.43 -5.46 2.77
CA LEU A 50 -0.25 -5.28 1.49
C LEU A 50 -0.89 -3.90 1.39
N PHE A 51 -1.48 -3.40 2.48
CA PHE A 51 -2.03 -2.04 2.56
C PHE A 51 -0.97 -0.97 2.30
N VAL A 52 0.13 -0.99 3.06
CA VAL A 52 1.19 0.01 2.95
C VAL A 52 1.87 -0.07 1.58
N GLU A 53 2.21 -1.27 1.14
CA GLU A 53 2.97 -1.49 -0.08
C GLU A 53 2.16 -1.18 -1.33
N SER A 54 0.86 -1.54 -1.37
CA SER A 54 -0.05 -1.16 -2.45
C SER A 54 -0.18 0.36 -2.56
N LEU A 55 -0.28 1.07 -1.43
CA LEU A 55 -0.34 2.52 -1.45
C LEU A 55 0.93 3.14 -2.04
N PHE A 56 2.12 2.60 -1.74
CA PHE A 56 3.36 3.08 -2.37
C PHE A 56 3.39 2.82 -3.87
N TRP A 57 2.97 1.63 -4.30
CA TRP A 57 2.86 1.30 -5.71
C TRP A 57 1.94 2.27 -6.46
N PHE A 58 0.73 2.51 -5.95
CA PHE A 58 -0.23 3.42 -6.56
C PHE A 58 0.27 4.87 -6.56
N ALA A 59 0.83 5.34 -5.43
CA ALA A 59 1.31 6.71 -5.30
C ALA A 59 2.46 7.03 -6.26
N GLN A 60 3.37 6.07 -6.50
CA GLN A 60 4.46 6.25 -7.46
C GLN A 60 3.94 6.25 -8.90
N SER A 61 3.00 5.36 -9.23
CA SER A 61 2.33 5.37 -10.54
C SER A 61 1.76 6.75 -10.88
N SER A 62 1.03 7.37 -9.95
CA SER A 62 0.41 8.69 -10.19
C SER A 62 1.40 9.85 -10.25
N ARG A 63 2.61 9.73 -9.68
CA ARG A 63 3.57 10.83 -9.57
C ARG A 63 4.70 10.76 -10.58
N SER A 64 5.25 9.57 -10.80
CA SER A 64 6.49 9.38 -11.55
C SER A 64 6.48 8.11 -12.41
N GLY A 65 5.37 7.36 -12.39
CA GLY A 65 5.17 6.10 -13.10
C GLY A 65 5.63 4.88 -12.29
N VAL A 66 5.01 3.72 -12.53
CA VAL A 66 5.28 2.47 -11.80
C VAL A 66 6.72 2.01 -11.86
N TRP A 67 7.47 2.40 -12.90
CA TRP A 67 8.88 2.04 -13.03
C TRP A 67 9.71 2.51 -11.83
N THR A 68 9.43 3.72 -11.30
CA THR A 68 10.12 4.25 -10.11
C THR A 68 9.84 3.42 -8.85
N TYR A 69 8.65 2.84 -8.75
CA TYR A 69 8.32 1.93 -7.67
C TYR A 69 9.14 0.64 -7.76
N PHE A 70 9.16 -0.01 -8.93
CA PHE A 70 9.88 -1.27 -9.11
C PHE A 70 11.40 -1.08 -9.03
N GLU A 71 11.94 0.04 -9.51
CA GLU A 71 13.35 0.40 -9.36
C GLU A 71 13.76 0.53 -7.88
N ALA A 72 12.92 1.16 -7.05
CA ALA A 72 13.23 1.41 -5.65
C ALA A 72 12.89 0.24 -4.70
N THR A 73 12.08 -0.72 -5.15
CA THR A 73 11.56 -1.80 -4.30
C THR A 73 12.44 -3.05 -4.41
N PRO A 74 12.99 -3.60 -3.31
CA PRO A 74 13.77 -4.84 -3.36
C PRO A 74 12.96 -6.02 -3.89
N ALA A 75 13.59 -6.88 -4.69
CA ALA A 75 12.94 -8.05 -5.30
C ALA A 75 12.20 -8.96 -4.31
N THR A 76 12.73 -9.14 -3.10
CA THR A 76 12.07 -9.94 -2.05
C THR A 76 10.77 -9.31 -1.56
N ARG A 77 10.70 -7.98 -1.51
CA ARG A 77 9.46 -7.26 -1.18
C ARG A 77 8.47 -7.31 -2.33
N GLN A 78 8.95 -7.19 -3.57
CA GLN A 78 8.10 -7.36 -4.76
C GLN A 78 7.45 -8.75 -4.79
N GLN A 79 8.22 -9.80 -4.51
CA GLN A 79 7.69 -11.17 -4.46
C GLN A 79 6.63 -11.35 -3.35
N ASN A 80 6.90 -10.83 -2.14
CA ASN A 80 5.92 -10.86 -1.05
C ASN A 80 4.64 -10.10 -1.40
N MET A 81 4.76 -8.97 -2.09
CA MET A 81 3.64 -8.16 -2.55
C MET A 81 2.79 -8.93 -3.56
N LEU A 82 3.43 -9.57 -4.55
CA LEU A 82 2.75 -10.41 -5.54
C LEU A 82 2.01 -11.59 -4.88
N GLU A 83 2.64 -12.27 -3.92
CA GLU A 83 2.00 -13.36 -3.17
C GLU A 83 0.80 -12.87 -2.34
N ALA A 84 0.93 -11.71 -1.69
CA ALA A 84 -0.16 -11.12 -0.93
C ALA A 84 -1.33 -10.68 -1.84
N LEU A 85 -1.05 -10.15 -3.03
CA LEU A 85 -2.06 -9.80 -4.02
C LEU A 85 -2.81 -11.02 -4.56
N ARG A 86 -2.13 -12.15 -4.79
CA ARG A 86 -2.79 -13.40 -5.21
C ARG A 86 -3.80 -13.93 -4.21
N GLU A 87 -3.53 -13.72 -2.92
CA GLU A 87 -4.38 -14.23 -1.84
C GLU A 87 -5.50 -13.25 -1.45
N LEU A 88 -5.18 -11.96 -1.38
CA LEU A 88 -6.04 -10.94 -0.76
C LEU A 88 -6.44 -9.81 -1.71
N GLY A 89 -5.77 -9.71 -2.86
CA GLY A 89 -5.98 -8.64 -3.83
C GLY A 89 -7.28 -8.80 -4.62
N PRO A 90 -7.84 -7.69 -5.15
CA PRO A 90 -8.93 -7.78 -6.10
C PRO A 90 -8.47 -8.46 -7.40
N THR A 91 -9.41 -9.05 -8.14
CA THR A 91 -9.13 -9.74 -9.40
C THR A 91 -8.32 -8.86 -10.37
N GLY A 92 -7.23 -9.42 -10.89
CA GLY A 92 -6.37 -8.76 -11.89
C GLY A 92 -5.27 -7.88 -11.30
N PHE A 93 -5.28 -7.59 -9.99
CA PHE A 93 -4.20 -6.79 -9.39
C PHE A 93 -2.88 -7.54 -9.38
N ASP A 94 -2.90 -8.84 -9.09
CA ASP A 94 -1.72 -9.71 -9.12
C ASP A 94 -1.15 -9.86 -10.53
N GLU A 95 -2.00 -9.96 -11.55
CA GLU A 95 -1.60 -9.99 -12.96
C GLU A 95 -0.89 -8.69 -13.36
N GLN A 96 -1.49 -7.53 -13.08
CA GLN A 96 -0.92 -6.23 -13.42
C GLN A 96 0.35 -5.92 -12.64
N TYR A 97 0.38 -6.29 -11.35
CA TYR A 97 1.59 -6.20 -10.55
C TYR A 97 2.69 -7.11 -11.12
N GLY A 98 2.35 -8.33 -11.54
CA GLY A 98 3.27 -9.27 -12.15
C GLY A 98 3.86 -8.77 -13.47
N ILE A 99 3.06 -8.11 -14.32
CA ILE A 99 3.53 -7.44 -15.53
C ILE A 99 4.55 -6.35 -15.17
N GLY A 100 4.20 -5.47 -14.22
CA GLY A 100 5.12 -4.43 -13.75
C GLY A 100 6.42 -5.01 -13.20
N MET A 101 6.32 -6.04 -12.35
CA MET A 101 7.48 -6.71 -11.75
C MET A 101 8.43 -7.30 -12.80
N GLY A 102 7.89 -7.88 -13.88
CA GLY A 102 8.69 -8.49 -14.95
C GLY A 102 9.22 -7.51 -16.00
N GLU A 103 8.47 -6.43 -16.30
CA GLU A 103 8.66 -5.62 -17.49
C GLU A 103 8.72 -4.10 -17.21
N TRP A 104 8.98 -3.66 -15.97
CA TRP A 104 9.00 -2.23 -15.62
C TRP A 104 10.04 -1.39 -16.40
N THR A 105 11.11 -2.00 -16.92
CA THR A 105 12.09 -1.32 -17.79
C THR A 105 11.58 -1.13 -19.23
N ASN A 106 10.52 -1.84 -19.62
CA ASN A 106 9.86 -1.66 -20.89
C ASN A 106 8.84 -0.53 -20.79
N VAL A 107 9.11 0.58 -21.48
CA VAL A 107 8.31 1.80 -21.41
C VAL A 107 6.83 1.56 -21.77
N GLU A 108 6.55 0.72 -22.76
CA GLU A 108 5.16 0.45 -23.18
C GLU A 108 4.41 -0.35 -22.13
N GLN A 109 5.06 -1.34 -21.51
CA GLN A 109 4.48 -2.17 -20.46
C GLN A 109 4.26 -1.35 -19.18
N ALA A 110 5.26 -0.58 -18.76
CA ALA A 110 5.13 0.32 -17.60
C ALA A 110 3.99 1.33 -17.79
N ALA A 111 3.89 1.96 -18.96
CA ALA A 111 2.80 2.87 -19.29
C ALA A 111 1.42 2.17 -19.32
N GLY A 112 1.38 0.90 -19.75
CA GLY A 112 0.17 0.07 -19.70
C GLY A 112 -0.33 -0.15 -18.27
N VAL A 113 0.58 -0.48 -17.35
CA VAL A 113 0.25 -0.65 -15.93
C VAL A 113 -0.16 0.68 -15.29
N ASP A 114 0.54 1.78 -15.58
CA ASP A 114 0.17 3.12 -15.10
C ASP A 114 -1.25 3.50 -15.54
N LYS A 115 -1.57 3.29 -16.82
CA LYS A 115 -2.91 3.53 -17.36
C LYS A 115 -3.96 2.67 -16.67
N TRP A 116 -3.66 1.39 -16.44
CA TRP A 116 -4.58 0.50 -15.76
C TRP A 116 -4.85 0.95 -14.32
N LEU A 117 -3.81 1.36 -13.59
CA LEU A 117 -3.94 1.89 -12.22
C LEU A 117 -4.78 3.16 -12.18
N TRP A 118 -4.57 4.07 -13.12
CA TRP A 118 -5.38 5.30 -13.24
C TRP A 118 -6.86 4.99 -13.51
N GLN A 119 -7.15 4.04 -14.41
CA GLN A 119 -8.52 3.63 -14.72
C GLN A 119 -9.23 2.92 -13.55
N ASN A 120 -8.45 2.35 -12.61
CA ASN A 120 -8.96 1.60 -11.47
C ASN A 120 -8.83 2.36 -10.13
N GLU A 121 -8.57 3.67 -10.13
CA GLU A 121 -8.33 4.47 -8.93
C GLU A 121 -9.41 4.26 -7.84
N HIS A 122 -10.69 4.24 -8.21
CA HIS A 122 -11.78 3.98 -7.27
C HIS A 122 -11.70 2.59 -6.62
N THR A 123 -11.40 1.56 -7.41
CA THR A 123 -11.23 0.18 -6.93
C THR A 123 -10.00 0.09 -6.01
N ASN A 124 -8.90 0.75 -6.38
CA ASN A 124 -7.67 0.81 -5.60
C ASN A 124 -7.93 1.41 -4.21
N ASN A 125 -8.59 2.57 -4.16
CA ASN A 125 -8.91 3.25 -2.91
C ASN A 125 -9.89 2.44 -2.05
N ALA A 126 -10.90 1.83 -2.67
CA ALA A 126 -11.85 0.97 -1.96
C ALA A 126 -11.16 -0.25 -1.33
N PHE A 127 -10.25 -0.89 -2.07
CA PHE A 127 -9.45 -2.01 -1.61
C PHE A 127 -8.55 -1.65 -0.43
N LEU A 128 -7.85 -0.51 -0.50
CA LEU A 128 -7.01 -0.03 0.60
C LEU A 128 -7.82 0.25 1.86
N TRP A 129 -9.01 0.86 1.73
CA TRP A 129 -9.90 1.06 2.86
C TRP A 129 -10.44 -0.25 3.44
N GLN A 130 -10.71 -1.25 2.60
CA GLN A 130 -11.10 -2.58 3.09
C GLN A 130 -9.99 -3.21 3.95
N LEU A 131 -8.74 -3.16 3.48
CA LEU A 131 -7.60 -3.66 4.25
C LEU A 131 -7.43 -2.89 5.57
N ALA A 132 -7.55 -1.56 5.53
CA ALA A 132 -7.46 -0.71 6.71
C ALA A 132 -8.56 -1.06 7.74
N GLU A 133 -9.81 -1.22 7.32
CA GLU A 133 -10.94 -1.52 8.21
C GLU A 133 -10.78 -2.91 8.85
N GLN A 134 -10.41 -3.92 8.05
CA GLN A 134 -10.15 -5.28 8.54
C GLN A 134 -9.04 -5.31 9.60
N ASN A 135 -8.10 -4.36 9.55
CA ASN A 135 -6.96 -4.27 10.46
C ASN A 135 -7.08 -3.12 11.46
N ARG A 136 -8.25 -2.48 11.60
CA ARG A 136 -8.42 -1.28 12.44
C ARG A 136 -7.93 -1.46 13.87
N ALA A 137 -8.22 -2.61 14.50
CA ALA A 137 -7.76 -2.91 15.84
C ALA A 137 -6.22 -3.02 15.94
N ALA A 138 -5.58 -3.63 14.94
CA ALA A 138 -4.12 -3.74 14.88
C ALA A 138 -3.47 -2.37 14.63
N ILE A 139 -4.06 -1.55 13.75
CA ILE A 139 -3.63 -0.17 13.51
C ILE A 139 -3.71 0.64 14.80
N ASP A 140 -4.83 0.56 15.53
CA ASP A 140 -5.01 1.28 16.79
C ASP A 140 -3.93 0.94 17.83
N ILE A 141 -3.52 -0.32 17.90
CA ILE A 141 -2.42 -0.77 18.78
C ILE A 141 -1.07 -0.23 18.30
N LEU A 142 -0.80 -0.25 16.99
CA LEU A 142 0.47 0.18 16.41
C LEU A 142 0.71 1.68 16.57
N VAL A 143 -0.33 2.51 16.42
CA VAL A 143 -0.18 3.98 16.31
C VAL A 143 -0.32 4.72 17.64
N ARG A 144 -0.71 4.03 18.71
CA ARG A 144 -0.86 4.61 20.06
C ARG A 144 0.30 4.36 21.01
N ARG A 145 1.25 3.50 20.64
CA ARG A 145 2.45 3.19 21.42
C ARG A 145 3.62 4.05 20.97
#